data_AF-A0A932P9T9-F1
#
_entry.id   AF-A0A932P9T9-F1
#
_cell.length_a   1.000
_cell.length_b   1.000
_cell.length_c   1.000
_cell.angle_alpha   90.00
_cell.angle_beta   90.00
_cell.angle_gamma   90.00
#
_symmetry.space_group_name_H-M   'P 1'
#
loop_
_entity.id
_entity.type
_entity.pdbx_description
1 polymer ?
#
loop_
_entity_poly.entity_id
_entity_poly.type
_entity_poly.pdbx_seq_one_letter_code
_entity_poly.pdbx_strand_id
1 'polypeptide(L)' 'MPAVNIRQSVWKDLVAAAEKQQQNPETLANQALQDYLGRIGDLELLSRSAAARRSRLRASEAEEAVRRYRRSK' A
#
# COMPACT_ATOMS: atom_id res chain seq x y z
N MET A 1 -11.45 12.85 9.90
CA MET A 1 -10.54 12.65 8.75
C MET A 1 -9.60 13.84 8.67
N PRO A 2 -8.33 13.67 8.27
CA PRO A 2 -7.42 14.81 8.11
C PRO A 2 -7.99 15.80 7.07
N ALA A 3 -7.74 17.09 7.27
CA ALA A 3 -8.09 18.11 6.28
C ALA A 3 -7.19 17.94 5.05
N VAL A 4 -7.78 17.57 3.91
CA VAL A 4 -7.05 17.36 2.65
C VAL A 4 -7.28 18.55 1.75
N ASN A 5 -6.21 19.28 1.43
CA ASN A 5 -6.26 20.36 0.46
C ASN A 5 -6.10 19.81 -0.96
N ILE A 6 -7.16 19.89 -1.76
CA ILE A 6 -7.16 19.48 -3.16
C ILE A 6 -6.84 20.71 -4.03
N ARG A 7 -5.92 20.54 -4.98
CA ARG A 7 -5.61 21.60 -5.95
C ARG A 7 -6.84 21.91 -6.79
N GLN A 8 -7.08 23.19 -7.06
CA GLN A 8 -8.29 23.65 -7.77
C GLN A 8 -8.47 22.99 -9.16
N SER A 9 -7.38 22.75 -9.90
CA SER A 9 -7.43 22.06 -11.19
C SER A 9 -7.96 20.63 -11.05
N VAL A 10 -7.42 19.88 -10.09
CA VAL A 10 -7.84 18.50 -9.79
C VAL A 10 -9.30 18.46 -9.32
N TRP A 11 -9.71 19.46 -8.52
CA TRP A 11 -11.10 19.55 -8.08
C TRP A 11 -12.07 19.76 -9.25
N LYS A 12 -11.72 20.61 -10.23
CA LYS A 12 -12.55 20.81 -11.43
C LYS A 12 -12.73 19.52 -12.22
N ASP A 13 -11.65 18.77 -12.43
CA ASP A 13 -11.71 17.49 -13.14
C ASP A 13 -12.56 16.46 -12.38
N LEU A 14 -12.46 16.47 -11.05
CA LEU A 14 -13.24 15.59 -10.18
C LEU A 14 -14.74 15.94 -10.20
N VAL A 15 -15.09 17.22 -10.20
CA VAL A 15 -16.48 17.68 -10.35
C VAL A 15 -17.05 17.21 -11.69
N ALA A 16 -16.31 17.39 -12.79
CA ALA A 16 -16.74 16.94 -14.11
C ALA A 16 -16.93 15.41 -14.18
N ALA A 17 -16.08 14.64 -13.48
CA ALA A 17 -16.23 13.20 -13.36
C ALA A 17 -17.45 12.80 -12.50
N ALA A 18 -17.69 13.51 -11.40
CA ALA A 18 -18.82 13.28 -10.51
C ALA A 18 -20.17 13.58 -11.20
N GLU A 19 -20.25 14.66 -11.97
CA GLU A 19 -21.43 15.01 -12.77
C GLU A 19 -21.78 13.90 -13.78
N LYS A 20 -20.77 13.36 -14.48
CA LYS A 20 -20.97 12.23 -15.41
C LYS A 20 -21.49 10.97 -14.72
N GLN A 21 -21.12 10.76 -13.45
CA GLN A 21 -21.54 9.61 -12.66
C GLN A 21 -22.80 9.89 -11.83
N GLN A 22 -23.39 11.10 -11.93
CA GLN A 22 -24.51 11.56 -11.12
C GLN A 22 -24.25 11.40 -9.61
N GLN A 23 -23.01 11.66 -9.20
CA GLN A 23 -22.58 11.58 -7.81
C GLN A 23 -22.18 12.94 -7.26
N ASN A 24 -22.25 13.09 -5.94
CA ASN A 24 -21.71 14.26 -5.27
C ASN A 24 -20.16 14.24 -5.37
N PRO A 25 -19.51 15.33 -5.83
CA PRO A 25 -18.05 15.44 -5.91
C PRO A 25 -17.34 15.11 -4.59
N GLU A 26 -17.88 15.52 -3.44
CA GLU A 26 -17.27 15.24 -2.13
C GLU A 26 -17.30 13.74 -1.81
N THR A 27 -18.39 13.06 -2.14
CA THR A 27 -18.51 11.61 -1.98
C THR A 27 -17.50 10.89 -2.86
N LEU A 28 -17.41 11.28 -4.14
CA LEU A 28 -16.46 10.69 -5.08
C LEU A 28 -15.00 10.92 -4.65
N ALA A 29 -14.67 12.11 -4.15
CA ALA A 29 -13.34 12.43 -3.64
C ALA A 29 -12.97 11.58 -2.41
N ASN A 30 -13.89 11.43 -1.46
CA ASN A 30 -13.68 10.58 -0.30
C ASN A 30 -13.48 9.12 -0.68
N GLN A 31 -14.27 8.62 -1.63
CA GLN A 31 -14.15 7.25 -2.10
C GLN A 31 -12.82 7.01 -2.82
N ALA A 32 -12.43 7.92 -3.72
CA ALA A 32 -11.14 7.85 -4.40
C ALA A 32 -9.95 7.90 -3.42
N LEU A 33 -10.06 8.70 -2.34
CA LEU A 33 -9.03 8.76 -1.30
C LEU A 33 -8.92 7.44 -0.53
N GLN A 34 -10.06 6.84 -0.15
CA GLN A 34 -10.09 5.55 0.53
C GLN A 34 -9.49 4.44 -0.35
N ASP A 35 -9.88 4.39 -1.62
CA ASP A 35 -9.37 3.41 -2.58
C ASP A 35 -7.86 3.55 -2.78
N TYR A 36 -7.36 4.79 -2.87
CA TYR A 36 -5.94 5.06 -3.01
C TYR A 36 -5.15 4.61 -1.77
N LEU A 37 -5.63 4.97 -0.57
CA LEU A 37 -4.99 4.56 0.69
C LEU A 37 -5.00 3.04 0.86
N GLY A 38 -6.11 2.39 0.52
CA GLY A 38 -6.21 0.93 0.51
C GLY A 38 -5.19 0.29 -0.42
N ARG A 39 -5.09 0.76 -1.67
CA ARG A 39 -4.09 0.28 -2.63
C ARG A 39 -2.66 0.50 -2.16
N ILE A 40 -2.35 1.64 -1.54
CA ILE A 40 -1.03 1.88 -0.97
C ILE A 40 -0.73 0.89 0.16
N GLY A 41 -1.68 0.65 1.07
CA GLY A 41 -1.54 -0.35 2.12
C GLY A 41 -1.30 -1.76 1.56
N ASP A 42 -2.04 -2.15 0.53
CA ASP A 42 -1.87 -3.44 -0.15
C ASP A 42 -0.50 -3.54 -0.84
N LEU A 43 -0.06 -2.48 -1.51
CA LEU A 43 1.25 -2.42 -2.14
C LEU A 43 2.39 -2.46 -1.12
N GLU A 44 2.23 -1.82 0.05
CA GLU A 44 3.18 -1.91 1.15
C GLU A 44 3.23 -3.33 1.72
N LEU A 45 2.09 -3.99 1.91
CA LEU A 45 2.02 -5.39 2.34
C LEU A 45 2.67 -6.34 1.32
N LEU A 46 2.42 -6.11 0.03
CA LEU A 46 3.07 -6.83 -1.07
C LEU A 46 4.57 -6.57 -1.10
N SER A 47 5.01 -5.33 -0.89
CA SER A 47 6.43 -4.97 -0.83
C SER A 47 7.11 -5.63 0.37
N ARG A 48 6.49 -5.60 1.55
CA ARG A 48 7.00 -6.28 2.76
C ARG A 48 7.04 -7.79 2.59
N SER A 49 6.04 -8.40 1.95
CA SER A 49 6.04 -9.84 1.70
C SER A 49 7.02 -10.25 0.59
N ALA A 50 7.20 -9.44 -0.44
CA ALA A 50 8.25 -9.62 -1.44
C ALA A 50 9.64 -9.45 -0.82
N ALA A 51 9.82 -8.47 0.06
CA ALA A 51 11.03 -8.28 0.85
C ALA A 51 11.25 -9.42 1.85
N ALA A 52 10.20 -10.01 2.44
CA ALA A 52 10.30 -11.20 3.27
C ALA A 52 10.67 -12.45 2.45
N ARG A 53 10.16 -12.57 1.21
CA ARG A 53 10.59 -13.62 0.27
C ARG A 53 12.03 -13.44 -0.20
N ARG A 54 12.47 -12.20 -0.42
CA ARG A 54 13.87 -11.87 -0.79
C ARG A 54 14.84 -11.93 0.41
N SER A 55 14.39 -11.60 1.62
CA SER A 55 15.18 -11.66 2.87
C SER A 55 15.05 -12.98 3.63
N ARG A 56 14.34 -13.97 3.06
CA ARG A 56 14.76 -15.36 3.23
C ARG A 56 16.17 -15.47 2.63
N LEU A 57 17.18 -15.06 3.42
CA LEU A 57 18.33 -15.92 3.68
C LEU A 57 17.80 -17.34 3.57
N ARG A 58 18.29 -18.08 2.57
CA ARG A 58 17.65 -19.32 2.14
C ARG A 58 17.36 -20.11 3.42
N ALA A 59 16.17 -20.66 3.61
CA ALA A 59 15.87 -21.37 4.86
C ALA A 59 16.98 -22.42 5.18
N SER A 60 17.64 -22.94 4.14
CA SER A 60 18.88 -23.71 4.20
C SER A 60 20.09 -23.02 4.85
N GLU A 61 20.35 -21.74 4.59
CA GLU A 61 21.44 -20.95 5.18
C GLU A 61 21.18 -20.65 6.67
N ALA A 62 19.93 -20.35 7.03
CA ALA A 62 19.54 -20.17 8.43
C ALA A 62 19.60 -21.51 9.21
N GLU A 63 19.19 -22.62 8.62
CA GLU A 63 19.34 -23.95 9.22
C GLU A 63 20.80 -24.39 9.36
N GLU A 64 21.66 -24.09 8.38
CA GLU A 64 23.09 -24.39 8.48
C GLU A 64 23.77 -23.57 9.57
N ALA A 65 23.42 -22.29 9.73
CA ALA A 65 23.94 -21.45 10.82
C ALA A 65 23.55 -22.02 12.20
N VAL A 66 22.30 -22.47 12.38
CA VAL A 66 21.83 -23.11 13.61
C VAL A 66 22.52 -24.46 13.87
N ARG A 67 22.74 -25.28 12.83
CA ARG A 67 23.49 -26.55 12.98
C ARG A 67 24.95 -26.33 13.33
N ARG A 68 25.61 -25.32 12.74
CA ARG A 68 27.00 -24.97 13.08
C ARG A 68 27.11 -24.51 14.54
N TYR A 69 26.20 -23.66 14.99
CA TYR A 69 26.15 -23.20 16.37
C TYR A 69 25.90 -24.33 17.39
N ARG A 70 25.08 -25.34 17.04
CA ARG A 70 24.86 -26.53 17.88
C ARG A 70 26.06 -27.49 17.92
N ARG A 71 26.94 -27.48 16.91
CA ARG A 71 28.15 -28.34 16.85
C ARG A 71 29.37 -27.69 17.50
N SER A 72 29.37 -26.37 17.67
CA SER A 72 30.46 -25.63 18.32
C SER A 72 30.28 -25.47 19.84
N LYS A 73 29.34 -26.21 20.42
CA LYS A 73 29.09 -26.29 21.86
C LYS A 73 29.19 -27.76 22.27
#